data_AF-A0A0M8WZY7-F1
#
_entry.id   AF-A0A0M8WZY7-F1
#
_cell.length_a   1.000
_cell.length_b   1.000
_cell.length_c   1.000
_cell.angle_alpha   90.00
_cell.angle_beta   90.00
_cell.angle_gamma   90.00
#
_symmetry.space_group_name_H-M   'P 1'
#
loop_
_entity.id
_entity.type
_entity.pdbx_description
1 polymer ?
#
loop_
_entity_poly.entity_id
_entity_poly.type
_entity_poly.pdbx_seq_one_letter_code
_entity_poly.pdbx_strand_id
1 'polypeptide(L)'
;MTRAGTVTRNVMPDTVKPGGVQSEDHPWRIRLVEHPKRFESPFFQAAKRTAHRILGEIDDADLPYGPRPVAPEGWEMHHGGSLWVRTAGGWRMYRARVGIEWSMQFCADPPRIDRLRQDAAELVAAFPETLPALARLGYEEAEQLLRTPITDADGVEAWTDCLFNSCVPLSRGNHQGILPKVPGEHHYPWPVKGADFFRYDDFQLWVTLPDGTHGAVAPVGRRGSGDGHLRLVHAPEGSQAAHTLAEAQDQGLMAILPPNSSAALQAFAGQIGPGRRSASGPLAPHRSHGNGRNSRTR
;
A
#
# COMPACT_ATOMS: atom_id res chain seq x y z
N MET A 1 21.55 41.44 10.02
CA MET A 1 20.67 41.18 11.18
C MET A 1 19.23 41.40 10.72
N THR A 2 18.47 40.33 10.50
CA THR A 2 17.12 40.39 9.93
C THR A 2 16.10 40.14 11.04
N ARG A 3 15.20 41.10 11.26
CA ARG A 3 14.16 41.06 12.30
C ARG A 3 13.15 39.93 12.02
N ALA A 4 12.85 39.15 13.05
CA ALA A 4 11.76 38.17 13.05
C ALA A 4 10.41 38.87 12.85
N GLY A 5 9.62 38.33 11.92
CA GLY A 5 8.29 38.83 11.56
C GLY A 5 7.30 38.70 12.70
N THR A 6 6.51 39.75 12.90
CA THR A 6 5.40 39.80 13.85
C THR A 6 4.28 38.89 13.36
N VAL A 7 3.99 37.82 14.10
CA VAL A 7 2.84 36.94 13.83
C VAL A 7 1.56 37.69 14.24
N THR A 8 0.69 37.97 13.28
CA THR A 8 -0.65 38.49 13.52
C THR A 8 -1.50 37.41 14.20
N ARG A 9 -1.90 37.65 15.45
CA ARG A 9 -2.83 36.78 16.18
C ARG A 9 -4.24 36.98 15.64
N ASN A 10 -4.68 36.11 14.74
CA ASN A 10 -6.11 35.95 14.49
C ASN A 10 -6.71 35.23 15.70
N VAL A 11 -7.62 35.89 16.40
CA VAL A 11 -8.37 35.30 17.52
C VAL A 11 -9.26 34.20 16.94
N MET A 12 -9.08 32.97 17.41
CA MET A 12 -9.94 31.86 17.01
C MET A 12 -11.39 32.14 17.44
N PRO A 13 -12.40 31.81 16.63
CA PRO A 13 -13.81 31.97 17.00
C PRO A 13 -14.13 31.23 18.31
N ASP A 14 -14.89 31.86 19.20
CA ASP A 14 -15.29 31.34 20.52
C ASP A 14 -16.10 30.01 20.47
N THR A 15 -16.48 29.58 19.27
CA THR A 15 -17.15 28.30 19.01
C THR A 15 -16.20 27.11 18.94
N VAL A 16 -14.90 27.34 18.80
CA VAL A 16 -13.88 26.28 18.70
C VAL A 16 -13.41 25.90 20.10
N LYS A 17 -13.93 24.78 20.62
CA LYS A 17 -13.43 24.18 21.87
C LYS A 17 -12.18 23.33 21.55
N PRO A 18 -11.03 23.57 22.21
CA PRO A 18 -9.88 22.68 22.10
C PRO A 18 -10.25 21.25 22.48
N GLY A 19 -10.01 20.28 21.60
CA GLY A 19 -10.37 18.87 21.78
C GLY A 19 -9.45 18.07 22.72
N GLY A 20 -8.73 18.76 23.62
CA GLY A 20 -7.65 18.18 24.43
C GLY A 20 -6.30 18.20 23.73
N VAL A 21 -5.24 18.03 24.51
CA VAL A 21 -3.87 17.81 24.02
C VAL A 21 -3.54 16.35 24.34
N GLN A 22 -3.31 15.56 23.29
CA GLN A 22 -2.72 14.23 23.43
C GLN A 22 -1.27 14.33 22.98
N SER A 23 -0.36 13.78 23.78
CA SER A 23 1.07 13.73 23.48
C SER A 23 1.58 12.34 23.79
N GLU A 24 2.34 11.78 22.84
CA GLU A 24 3.17 10.61 23.05
C GLU A 24 4.60 10.99 22.66
N ASP A 25 5.58 10.53 23.42
CA ASP A 25 7.00 10.81 23.18
C ASP A 25 7.63 9.55 22.59
N HIS A 26 7.67 9.46 21.25
CA HIS A 26 8.24 8.33 20.51
C HIS A 26 9.49 8.80 19.76
N PRO A 27 10.68 8.85 20.41
CA PRO A 27 11.91 8.98 19.67
C PRO A 27 12.06 7.73 18.81
N TRP A 28 11.98 7.89 17.48
CA TRP A 28 11.90 6.75 16.58
C TRP A 28 13.16 6.53 15.73
N ARG A 29 13.54 5.27 15.53
CA ARG A 29 14.60 4.77 14.66
C ARG A 29 14.08 3.59 13.86
N ILE A 30 13.99 3.72 12.53
CA ILE A 30 13.83 2.56 11.65
C ILE A 30 15.20 2.17 11.11
N ARG A 31 15.45 0.87 10.98
CA ARG A 31 16.60 0.36 10.24
C ARG A 31 16.13 0.02 8.83
N LEU A 32 16.73 0.69 7.85
CA LEU A 32 16.42 0.49 6.45
C LEU A 32 17.17 -0.72 5.92
N VAL A 33 16.48 -1.59 5.20
CA VAL A 33 17.05 -2.84 4.72
C VAL A 33 16.77 -3.08 3.26
N GLU A 34 17.70 -3.75 2.60
CA GLU A 34 17.52 -4.17 1.23
C GLU A 34 16.65 -5.43 1.21
N HIS A 35 15.54 -5.37 0.48
CA HIS A 35 14.70 -6.54 0.28
C HIS A 35 15.44 -7.59 -0.54
N PRO A 36 15.27 -8.89 -0.25
CA PRO A 36 15.81 -9.95 -1.09
C PRO A 36 15.26 -9.79 -2.51
N LYS A 37 16.04 -10.23 -3.52
CA LYS A 37 15.60 -10.18 -4.93
C LYS A 37 14.26 -10.88 -5.05
N ARG A 38 13.20 -10.09 -5.25
CA ARG A 38 11.84 -10.58 -5.47
C ARG A 38 11.79 -11.20 -6.86
N PHE A 39 11.01 -12.27 -7.01
CA PHE A 39 10.59 -12.70 -8.33
C PHE A 39 9.69 -11.60 -8.90
N GLU A 40 10.16 -10.88 -9.91
CA GLU A 40 9.36 -9.85 -10.59
C GLU A 40 8.45 -10.54 -11.60
N SER A 41 7.13 -10.37 -11.44
CA SER A 41 6.17 -10.85 -12.43
C SER A 41 6.43 -10.20 -13.80
N PRO A 42 6.01 -10.85 -14.90
CA PRO A 42 6.09 -10.23 -16.23
C PRO A 42 5.41 -8.86 -16.29
N PHE A 43 4.29 -8.67 -15.57
CA PHE A 43 3.56 -7.39 -15.47
C PHE A 43 4.44 -6.31 -14.84
N PHE A 44 5.09 -6.61 -13.71
CA PHE A 44 5.93 -5.64 -13.02
C PHE A 44 7.18 -5.29 -13.84
N GLN A 45 7.79 -6.27 -14.51
CA GLN A 45 8.91 -6.00 -15.40
C GLN A 45 8.52 -5.09 -16.57
N ALA A 46 7.34 -5.31 -17.17
CA ALA A 46 6.82 -4.45 -18.23
C ALA A 46 6.52 -3.03 -17.72
N ALA A 47 5.88 -2.90 -16.56
CA ALA A 47 5.64 -1.62 -15.89
C ALA A 47 6.95 -0.87 -15.61
N LYS A 48 7.96 -1.54 -15.01
CA LYS A 48 9.27 -0.94 -14.70
C LYS A 48 10.00 -0.45 -15.94
N ARG A 49 10.02 -1.25 -17.02
CA ARG A 49 10.65 -0.83 -18.29
C ARG A 49 9.97 0.41 -18.85
N THR A 50 8.64 0.43 -18.82
CA THR A 50 7.83 1.56 -19.34
C THR A 50 8.02 2.81 -18.50
N ALA A 51 7.95 2.71 -17.16
CA ALA A 51 8.19 3.83 -16.25
C ALA A 51 9.58 4.46 -16.46
N HIS A 52 10.63 3.66 -16.64
CA HIS A 52 11.95 4.20 -16.98
C HIS A 52 11.99 4.93 -18.32
N ARG A 53 11.27 4.44 -19.34
CA ARG A 53 11.16 5.13 -20.63
C ARG A 53 10.40 6.45 -20.49
N ILE A 54 9.30 6.47 -19.74
CA ILE A 54 8.55 7.69 -19.40
C ILE A 54 9.47 8.71 -18.70
N LEU A 55 10.21 8.29 -17.68
CA LEU A 55 11.17 9.16 -16.96
C LEU A 55 12.34 9.62 -17.83
N GLY A 56 12.64 8.90 -18.91
CA GLY A 56 13.59 9.33 -19.94
C GLY A 56 13.07 10.46 -20.83
N GLU A 57 11.76 10.58 -20.97
CA GLU A 57 11.08 11.64 -21.76
C GLU A 57 10.70 12.87 -20.92
N ILE A 58 10.74 12.77 -19.59
CA ILE A 58 10.36 13.86 -18.67
C ILE A 58 11.58 14.73 -18.37
N ASP A 59 11.41 16.05 -18.54
CA ASP A 59 12.36 17.06 -18.10
C ASP A 59 12.47 17.07 -16.56
N ASP A 60 13.67 17.31 -16.03
CA ASP A 60 13.91 17.23 -14.58
C ASP A 60 13.02 18.18 -13.74
N ALA A 61 12.58 19.30 -14.32
CA ALA A 61 11.66 20.25 -13.68
C ALA A 61 10.23 19.69 -13.48
N ASP A 62 9.87 18.66 -14.25
CA ASP A 62 8.54 18.04 -14.29
C ASP A 62 8.50 16.67 -13.60
N LEU A 63 9.61 16.23 -12.98
CA LEU A 63 9.66 14.97 -12.25
C LEU A 63 8.76 14.99 -11.00
N PRO A 64 7.99 13.92 -10.73
CA PRO A 64 6.92 13.95 -9.73
C PRO A 64 7.42 14.02 -8.27
N TYR A 65 8.62 13.50 -7.98
CA TYR A 65 9.14 13.33 -6.61
C TYR A 65 10.48 14.02 -6.37
N GLY A 66 10.74 15.08 -7.13
CA GLY A 66 11.98 15.86 -7.05
C GLY A 66 13.02 15.41 -8.08
N PRO A 67 14.29 15.82 -7.89
CA PRO A 67 15.31 15.63 -8.91
C PRO A 67 15.60 14.15 -9.16
N ARG A 68 16.06 13.86 -10.37
CA ARG A 68 16.50 12.53 -10.78
C ARG A 68 17.58 12.00 -9.81
N PRO A 69 17.48 10.75 -9.33
CA PRO A 69 18.54 10.12 -8.56
C PRO A 69 19.86 10.09 -9.36
N VAL A 70 20.97 10.27 -8.65
CA VAL A 70 22.32 10.24 -9.22
C VAL A 70 23.02 8.96 -8.79
N ALA A 71 23.74 8.33 -9.71
CA ALA A 71 24.48 7.11 -9.45
C ALA A 71 25.38 7.22 -8.19
N PRO A 72 25.50 6.14 -7.39
CA PRO A 72 25.00 4.79 -7.64
C PRO A 72 23.51 4.59 -7.32
N GLU A 73 22.82 5.61 -6.81
CA GLU A 73 21.38 5.55 -6.57
C GLU A 73 20.61 5.57 -7.89
N GLY A 74 19.48 4.87 -7.91
CA GLY A 74 18.54 4.84 -9.02
C GLY A 74 17.12 5.04 -8.52
N TRP A 75 16.17 5.05 -9.45
CA TRP A 75 14.76 5.04 -9.11
C TRP A 75 14.38 3.72 -8.44
N GLU A 76 13.72 3.80 -7.28
CA GLU A 76 13.06 2.68 -6.64
C GLU A 76 11.59 2.68 -7.07
N MET A 77 11.21 1.69 -7.88
CA MET A 77 9.86 1.56 -8.44
C MET A 77 8.93 0.95 -7.40
N HIS A 78 8.23 1.80 -6.67
CA HIS A 78 7.39 1.42 -5.55
C HIS A 78 5.95 1.05 -6.00
N HIS A 79 5.33 0.12 -5.28
CA HIS A 79 3.93 -0.28 -5.43
C HIS A 79 3.03 0.67 -4.64
N GLY A 80 2.26 1.56 -5.29
CA GLY A 80 1.58 2.62 -4.54
C GLY A 80 0.64 3.57 -5.28
N GLY A 81 0.09 3.16 -6.43
CA GLY A 81 -0.93 3.91 -7.17
C GLY A 81 -0.37 5.00 -8.10
N SER A 82 0.47 4.66 -9.06
CA SER A 82 0.98 5.62 -10.06
C SER A 82 0.15 5.65 -11.35
N LEU A 83 -0.65 6.70 -11.53
CA LEU A 83 -1.47 6.88 -12.72
C LEU A 83 -0.73 7.79 -13.72
N TRP A 84 -0.07 7.16 -14.70
CA TRP A 84 0.67 7.86 -15.76
C TRP A 84 -0.24 8.24 -16.93
N VAL A 85 -0.24 9.51 -17.32
CA VAL A 85 -1.01 10.01 -18.47
C VAL A 85 -0.14 10.86 -19.40
N ARG A 86 -0.46 10.84 -20.69
CA ARG A 86 0.19 11.68 -21.70
C ARG A 86 -0.67 12.91 -21.98
N THR A 87 -0.14 14.09 -21.67
CA THR A 87 -0.74 15.39 -22.00
C THR A 87 -0.06 15.99 -23.24
N ALA A 88 -0.57 17.11 -23.77
CA ALA A 88 0.14 17.87 -24.81
C ALA A 88 1.52 18.35 -24.35
N GLY A 89 1.67 18.67 -23.06
CA GLY A 89 2.90 19.21 -22.47
C GLY A 89 3.91 18.17 -21.99
N GLY A 90 3.64 16.87 -22.14
CA GLY A 90 4.52 15.82 -21.63
C GLY A 90 3.76 14.74 -20.85
N TRP A 91 4.53 13.80 -20.29
CA TRP A 91 4.02 12.86 -19.32
C TRP A 91 3.73 13.56 -17.99
N ARG A 92 2.67 13.12 -17.32
CA ARG A 92 2.33 13.52 -15.95
C ARG A 92 1.95 12.27 -15.17
N MET A 93 2.30 12.26 -13.88
CA MET A 93 1.88 11.23 -12.95
C MET A 93 0.87 11.81 -11.97
N TYR A 94 -0.26 11.14 -11.84
CA TYR A 94 -1.22 11.37 -10.78
C TYR A 94 -1.11 10.25 -9.75
N ARG A 95 -1.45 10.56 -8.50
CA ARG A 95 -1.60 9.55 -7.46
C ARG A 95 -3.02 9.04 -7.46
N ALA A 96 -3.18 7.73 -7.48
CA ALA A 96 -4.46 7.11 -7.20
C ALA A 96 -4.91 7.48 -5.78
N ARG A 97 -6.22 7.48 -5.54
CA ARG A 97 -6.79 7.69 -4.19
C ARG A 97 -6.11 6.77 -3.16
N VAL A 98 -5.88 5.52 -3.54
CA VAL A 98 -5.08 4.53 -2.82
C VAL A 98 -4.37 3.65 -3.83
N GLY A 99 -3.16 3.20 -3.49
CA GLY A 99 -2.42 2.18 -4.22
C GLY A 99 -2.31 0.89 -3.42
N ILE A 100 -2.10 -0.22 -4.12
CA ILE A 100 -1.87 -1.53 -3.52
C ILE A 100 -0.38 -1.71 -3.32
N GLU A 101 0.06 -1.68 -2.06
CA GLU A 101 1.36 -2.23 -1.66
C GLU A 101 1.39 -3.72 -1.96
N TRP A 102 2.54 -4.23 -2.43
CA TRP A 102 2.65 -5.62 -2.88
C TRP A 102 2.15 -6.65 -1.86
N SER A 103 2.47 -6.51 -0.58
CA SER A 103 2.02 -7.46 0.46
C SER A 103 0.53 -7.38 0.76
N MET A 104 -0.11 -6.25 0.43
CA MET A 104 -1.52 -6.03 0.72
C MET A 104 -2.45 -6.67 -0.31
N GLN A 105 -1.93 -7.07 -1.47
CA GLN A 105 -2.71 -7.78 -2.50
C GLN A 105 -3.39 -9.05 -1.96
N PHE A 106 -2.76 -9.73 -1.00
CA PHE A 106 -3.25 -11.00 -0.46
C PHE A 106 -4.51 -10.87 0.40
N CYS A 107 -4.79 -9.65 0.89
CA CYS A 107 -6.02 -9.33 1.61
C CYS A 107 -7.01 -8.51 0.77
N ALA A 108 -6.70 -8.20 -0.50
CA ALA A 108 -7.48 -7.30 -1.31
C ALA A 108 -8.78 -7.94 -1.83
N ASP A 109 -9.88 -7.20 -1.70
CA ASP A 109 -11.22 -7.55 -2.18
C ASP A 109 -11.35 -7.18 -3.67
N PRO A 110 -11.48 -8.14 -4.61
CA PRO A 110 -11.46 -7.88 -6.06
C PRO A 110 -12.43 -6.79 -6.52
N PRO A 111 -13.70 -6.73 -6.07
CA PRO A 111 -14.61 -5.64 -6.40
C PRO A 111 -14.18 -4.25 -5.90
N ARG A 112 -13.35 -4.14 -4.86
CA ARG A 112 -12.77 -2.86 -4.42
C ARG A 112 -11.59 -2.48 -5.28
N ILE A 113 -10.78 -3.45 -5.71
CA ILE A 113 -9.68 -3.22 -6.65
C ILE A 113 -10.21 -2.86 -8.04
N ASP A 114 -11.29 -3.50 -8.50
CA ASP A 114 -11.93 -3.15 -9.77
C ASP A 114 -12.40 -1.70 -9.80
N ARG A 115 -12.85 -1.14 -8.67
CA ARG A 115 -13.18 0.30 -8.58
C ARG A 115 -11.94 1.18 -8.81
N LEU A 116 -10.77 0.79 -8.27
CA LEU A 116 -9.52 1.53 -8.54
C LEU A 116 -9.13 1.44 -10.02
N ARG A 117 -9.35 0.28 -10.67
CA ARG A 117 -9.18 0.14 -12.11
C ARG A 117 -10.14 1.04 -12.90
N GLN A 118 -11.41 1.11 -12.50
CA GLN A 118 -12.39 1.98 -13.13
C GLN A 118 -12.00 3.45 -13.02
N ASP A 119 -11.59 3.91 -11.83
CA ASP A 119 -11.09 5.27 -11.60
C ASP A 119 -9.89 5.58 -12.52
N ALA A 120 -8.95 4.64 -12.64
CA ALA A 120 -7.80 4.76 -13.55
C ALA A 120 -8.21 4.79 -15.02
N ALA A 121 -9.18 3.97 -15.43
CA ALA A 121 -9.69 3.92 -16.80
C ALA A 121 -10.39 5.23 -17.19
N GLU A 122 -11.18 5.81 -16.28
CA GLU A 122 -11.81 7.12 -16.46
C GLU A 122 -10.77 8.21 -16.63
N LEU A 123 -9.74 8.23 -15.77
CA LEU A 123 -8.64 9.18 -15.89
C LEU A 123 -7.92 9.04 -17.23
N VAL A 124 -7.53 7.82 -17.62
CA VAL A 124 -6.81 7.58 -18.88
C VAL A 124 -7.68 7.96 -20.09
N ALA A 125 -8.99 7.72 -20.05
CA ALA A 125 -9.91 8.12 -21.11
C ALA A 125 -9.98 9.65 -21.30
N ALA A 126 -9.76 10.43 -20.24
CA ALA A 126 -9.68 11.89 -20.32
C ALA A 126 -8.39 12.40 -21.00
N PHE A 127 -7.38 11.54 -21.20
CA PHE A 127 -6.12 11.86 -21.87
C PHE A 127 -5.89 10.92 -23.07
N PRO A 128 -6.53 11.19 -24.24
CA PRO A 128 -6.57 10.26 -25.38
C PRO A 128 -5.21 9.82 -25.91
N GLU A 129 -4.17 10.64 -25.75
CA GLU A 129 -2.80 10.32 -26.19
C GLU A 129 -2.09 9.29 -25.31
N THR A 130 -2.66 8.95 -24.15
CA THR A 130 -2.02 8.07 -23.16
C THR A 130 -1.83 6.65 -23.70
N LEU A 131 -2.90 6.00 -24.18
CA LEU A 131 -2.81 4.62 -24.67
C LEU A 131 -1.92 4.49 -25.92
N PRO A 132 -2.05 5.35 -26.95
CA PRO A 132 -1.12 5.34 -28.08
C PRO A 132 0.34 5.57 -27.66
N ALA A 133 0.60 6.46 -26.70
CA ALA A 133 1.95 6.71 -26.22
C ALA A 133 2.52 5.50 -25.44
N LEU A 134 1.73 4.87 -24.57
CA LEU A 134 2.12 3.66 -23.86
C LEU A 134 2.43 2.51 -24.83
N ALA A 135 1.62 2.33 -25.88
CA ALA A 135 1.87 1.33 -26.92
C ALA A 135 3.20 1.60 -27.67
N ARG A 136 3.51 2.85 -28.02
CA ARG A 136 4.83 3.21 -28.61
C ARG A 136 6.00 2.92 -27.68
N LEU A 137 5.77 3.01 -26.37
CA LEU A 137 6.74 2.61 -25.35
C LEU A 137 6.75 1.10 -25.09
N GLY A 138 6.00 0.29 -25.84
CA GLY A 138 5.95 -1.17 -25.73
C GLY A 138 5.14 -1.70 -24.56
N TYR A 139 4.22 -0.90 -24.00
CA TYR A 139 3.27 -1.31 -22.96
C TYR A 139 1.90 -1.58 -23.58
N GLU A 140 1.84 -2.63 -24.41
CA GLU A 140 0.70 -2.95 -25.29
C GLU A 140 -0.51 -3.46 -24.50
N GLU A 141 -0.30 -4.06 -23.33
CA GLU A 141 -1.34 -4.60 -22.46
C GLU A 141 -2.15 -3.53 -21.72
N ALA A 142 -1.75 -2.25 -21.79
CA ALA A 142 -2.35 -1.14 -21.05
C ALA A 142 -3.88 -1.05 -21.23
N GLU A 143 -4.34 -1.12 -22.47
CA GLU A 143 -5.76 -1.01 -22.80
C GLU A 143 -6.56 -2.20 -22.26
N GLN A 144 -6.00 -3.42 -22.36
CA GLN A 144 -6.64 -4.63 -21.85
C GLN A 144 -6.74 -4.60 -20.32
N LEU A 145 -5.67 -4.18 -19.63
CA LEU A 145 -5.66 -4.03 -18.16
C LEU A 145 -6.73 -3.05 -17.68
N LEU A 146 -6.93 -1.93 -18.39
CA LEU A 146 -7.96 -0.95 -18.05
C LEU A 146 -9.38 -1.40 -18.40
N ARG A 147 -9.57 -2.35 -19.31
CA ARG A 147 -10.91 -2.82 -19.72
C ARG A 147 -11.37 -4.11 -19.04
N THR A 148 -10.43 -4.92 -18.55
CA THR A 148 -10.76 -6.23 -17.97
C THR A 148 -11.23 -6.06 -16.53
N PRO A 149 -12.47 -6.46 -16.19
CA PRO A 149 -12.92 -6.43 -14.81
C PRO A 149 -12.06 -7.31 -13.91
N ILE A 150 -11.80 -6.84 -12.69
CA ILE A 150 -11.05 -7.58 -11.68
C ILE A 150 -12.03 -8.36 -10.80
N THR A 151 -12.09 -9.67 -10.98
CA THR A 151 -13.07 -10.55 -10.32
C THR A 151 -12.47 -11.54 -9.34
N ASP A 152 -11.15 -11.71 -9.35
CA ASP A 152 -10.44 -12.72 -8.57
C ASP A 152 -9.03 -12.25 -8.17
N ALA A 153 -8.30 -13.15 -7.49
CA ALA A 153 -6.95 -12.88 -7.01
C ALA A 153 -5.92 -12.73 -8.14
N ASP A 154 -6.11 -13.38 -9.29
CA ASP A 154 -5.18 -13.24 -10.43
C ASP A 154 -5.31 -11.84 -11.06
N GLY A 155 -6.54 -11.33 -11.19
CA GLY A 155 -6.78 -9.96 -11.60
C GLY A 155 -6.21 -8.93 -10.61
N VAL A 156 -6.29 -9.20 -9.31
CA VAL A 156 -5.67 -8.36 -8.27
C VAL A 156 -4.14 -8.35 -8.40
N GLU A 157 -3.52 -9.50 -8.61
CA GLU A 157 -2.06 -9.61 -8.80
C GLU A 157 -1.60 -8.85 -10.04
N ALA A 158 -2.28 -9.06 -11.18
CA ALA A 158 -1.99 -8.34 -12.42
C ALA A 158 -2.13 -6.82 -12.26
N TRP A 159 -3.18 -6.36 -11.55
CA TRP A 159 -3.36 -4.94 -11.27
C TRP A 159 -2.32 -4.39 -10.30
N THR A 160 -1.96 -5.14 -9.27
CA THR A 160 -0.94 -4.74 -8.28
C THR A 160 0.39 -4.45 -8.99
N ASP A 161 0.76 -5.28 -9.94
CA ASP A 161 2.03 -5.19 -10.66
C ASP A 161 1.97 -4.35 -11.95
N CYS A 162 0.81 -3.86 -12.37
CA CYS A 162 0.71 -3.05 -13.58
C CYS A 162 1.22 -1.61 -13.37
N LEU A 163 1.45 -0.87 -14.46
CA LEU A 163 1.93 0.51 -14.43
C LEU A 163 0.96 1.48 -13.73
N PHE A 164 -0.34 1.19 -13.75
CA PHE A 164 -1.38 2.04 -13.14
C PHE A 164 -1.43 1.92 -11.61
N ASN A 165 -0.71 0.98 -11.03
CA ASN A 165 -0.56 0.83 -9.58
C ASN A 165 0.91 0.86 -9.13
N SER A 166 1.77 0.15 -9.82
CA SER A 166 3.19 0.04 -9.49
C SER A 166 4.03 1.06 -10.25
N CYS A 167 5.27 1.24 -9.82
CA CYS A 167 6.23 2.17 -10.43
C CYS A 167 5.93 3.64 -10.11
N VAL A 168 5.56 3.90 -8.86
CA VAL A 168 5.78 5.20 -8.22
C VAL A 168 7.29 5.41 -8.15
N PRO A 169 7.88 6.40 -8.85
CA PRO A 169 9.32 6.50 -8.99
C PRO A 169 9.89 7.31 -7.84
N LEU A 170 10.41 6.61 -6.83
CA LEU A 170 10.91 7.22 -5.62
C LEU A 170 12.44 7.19 -5.58
N SER A 171 13.05 8.20 -4.98
CA SER A 171 14.43 8.08 -4.50
C SER A 171 14.46 7.13 -3.30
N ARG A 172 15.64 6.57 -2.96
CA ARG A 172 15.80 5.72 -1.78
C ARG A 172 15.28 6.39 -0.50
N GLY A 173 15.59 7.69 -0.33
CA GLY A 173 15.10 8.48 0.79
C GLY A 173 13.57 8.62 0.82
N ASN A 174 12.93 8.87 -0.33
CA ASN A 174 11.48 8.99 -0.44
C ASN A 174 10.74 7.64 -0.32
N HIS A 175 11.38 6.53 -0.68
CA HIS A 175 10.79 5.20 -0.57
C HIS A 175 10.88 4.67 0.86
N GLN A 176 12.08 4.67 1.43
CA GLN A 176 12.38 3.98 2.68
C GLN A 176 12.26 4.89 3.90
N GLY A 177 12.61 6.17 3.74
CA GLY A 177 12.65 7.16 4.82
C GLY A 177 13.97 7.17 5.60
N ILE A 178 14.77 8.22 5.42
CA ILE A 178 16.01 8.44 6.17
C ILE A 178 15.80 9.65 7.06
N LEU A 179 15.36 9.46 8.30
CA LEU A 179 15.21 10.61 9.21
C LEU A 179 16.52 11.15 9.79
N PRO A 180 16.56 12.44 10.16
CA PRO A 180 15.48 13.42 10.04
C PRO A 180 15.30 14.00 8.63
N LYS A 181 16.02 13.48 7.62
CA LYS A 181 16.12 14.09 6.28
C LYS A 181 14.85 13.93 5.44
N VAL A 182 14.29 12.72 5.37
CA VAL A 182 13.10 12.40 4.55
C VAL A 182 12.28 11.30 5.23
N PRO A 183 10.96 11.48 5.44
CA PRO A 183 10.12 10.52 6.16
C PRO A 183 9.42 9.51 5.24
N GLY A 184 10.12 8.94 4.26
CA GLY A 184 9.62 8.18 3.10
C GLY A 184 8.43 7.20 3.27
N GLU A 185 7.87 6.71 2.17
CA GLU A 185 6.60 5.97 2.12
C GLU A 185 6.51 4.78 3.09
N HIS A 186 7.61 4.05 3.33
CA HIS A 186 7.65 2.94 4.29
C HIS A 186 7.90 3.35 5.73
N HIS A 187 8.31 4.59 5.97
CA HIS A 187 8.58 5.09 7.31
C HIS A 187 7.29 5.21 8.13
N TYR A 188 6.27 5.86 7.55
CA TYR A 188 4.93 5.78 8.09
C TYR A 188 4.25 4.56 7.46
N PRO A 189 3.42 3.79 8.20
CA PRO A 189 2.72 2.63 7.64
C PRO A 189 1.58 3.04 6.68
N TRP A 190 1.77 4.09 5.88
CA TRP A 190 0.83 4.57 4.88
C TRP A 190 0.41 3.48 3.90
N PRO A 191 1.31 2.64 3.36
CA PRO A 191 0.91 1.57 2.46
C PRO A 191 0.01 0.53 3.16
N VAL A 192 0.21 0.31 4.47
CA VAL A 192 -0.69 -0.53 5.28
C VAL A 192 -2.03 0.16 5.50
N LYS A 193 -2.03 1.46 5.82
CA LYS A 193 -3.26 2.23 6.00
C LYS A 193 -4.11 2.25 4.73
N GLY A 194 -3.47 2.32 3.55
CA GLY A 194 -4.14 2.23 2.25
C GLY A 194 -4.99 0.97 2.10
N ALA A 195 -4.57 -0.15 2.70
CA ALA A 195 -5.31 -1.41 2.63
C ALA A 195 -6.68 -1.36 3.32
N ASP A 196 -6.94 -0.45 4.26
CA ASP A 196 -8.28 -0.30 4.86
C ASP A 196 -9.36 0.05 3.83
N PHE A 197 -8.98 0.62 2.68
CA PHE A 197 -9.92 1.01 1.63
C PHE A 197 -10.27 -0.12 0.66
N PHE A 198 -9.50 -1.21 0.66
CA PHE A 198 -9.67 -2.27 -0.32
C PHE A 198 -9.59 -3.70 0.20
N ARG A 199 -9.16 -3.93 1.45
CA ARG A 199 -9.11 -5.29 2.00
C ARG A 199 -10.50 -5.89 2.15
N TYR A 200 -10.57 -7.22 2.23
CA TYR A 200 -11.76 -7.90 2.73
C TYR A 200 -12.08 -7.45 4.15
N ASP A 201 -13.37 -7.26 4.44
CA ASP A 201 -13.84 -6.82 5.76
C ASP A 201 -13.54 -7.84 6.88
N ASP A 202 -13.33 -9.10 6.50
CA ASP A 202 -13.08 -10.22 7.41
C ASP A 202 -11.60 -10.41 7.79
N PHE A 203 -10.69 -9.55 7.29
CA PHE A 203 -9.27 -9.55 7.63
C PHE A 203 -8.89 -8.33 8.46
N GLN A 204 -8.23 -8.48 9.61
CA GLN A 204 -7.78 -7.36 10.44
C GLN A 204 -6.31 -7.01 10.17
N LEU A 205 -6.04 -5.76 9.76
CA LEU A 205 -4.67 -5.27 9.50
C LEU A 205 -3.89 -4.99 10.79
N TRP A 206 -4.58 -4.54 11.83
CA TRP A 206 -3.99 -4.11 13.09
C TRP A 206 -4.31 -5.14 14.17
N VAL A 207 -3.29 -5.63 14.84
CA VAL A 207 -3.39 -6.70 15.84
C VAL A 207 -2.68 -6.32 17.12
N THR A 208 -3.13 -6.89 18.25
CA THR A 208 -2.42 -6.78 19.51
C THR A 208 -1.35 -7.87 19.60
N LEU A 209 -0.11 -7.43 19.82
CA LEU A 209 1.08 -8.26 19.96
C LEU A 209 1.19 -8.84 21.39
N PRO A 210 2.03 -9.86 21.63
CA PRO A 210 2.12 -10.53 22.94
C PRO A 210 2.49 -9.62 24.12
N ASP A 211 3.22 -8.53 23.86
CA ASP A 211 3.62 -7.54 24.85
C ASP A 211 2.56 -6.44 25.09
N GLY A 212 1.38 -6.56 24.47
CA GLY A 212 0.28 -5.61 24.57
C GLY A 212 0.37 -4.42 23.60
N THR A 213 1.45 -4.30 22.83
CA THR A 213 1.59 -3.26 21.79
C THR A 213 0.77 -3.62 20.54
N HIS A 214 0.61 -2.67 19.61
CA HIS A 214 -0.16 -2.87 18.37
C HIS A 214 0.76 -2.90 17.15
N GLY A 215 0.68 -3.98 16.36
CA GLY A 215 1.41 -4.12 15.11
C GLY A 215 0.49 -4.12 13.90
N ALA A 216 1.06 -3.85 12.72
CA ALA A 216 0.37 -4.03 11.45
C ALA A 216 0.86 -5.29 10.75
N VAL A 217 -0.07 -6.00 10.11
CA VAL A 217 0.19 -7.31 9.48
C VAL A 217 -0.41 -7.39 8.08
N ALA A 218 0.14 -8.29 7.26
CA ALA A 218 -0.39 -8.70 5.97
C ALA A 218 -0.41 -10.22 5.86
N PRO A 219 -1.35 -10.84 5.10
CA PRO A 219 -1.27 -12.27 4.82
C PRO A 219 -0.03 -12.61 3.98
N VAL A 220 0.47 -13.83 4.11
CA VAL A 220 1.52 -14.36 3.23
C VAL A 220 0.94 -14.98 1.96
N GLY A 221 -0.30 -15.47 2.02
CA GLY A 221 -0.98 -16.14 0.92
C GLY A 221 -2.36 -15.54 0.63
N ARG A 222 -2.87 -15.84 -0.57
CA ARG A 222 -4.20 -15.41 -1.03
C ARG A 222 -5.29 -15.86 -0.06
N ARG A 223 -6.34 -15.05 0.11
CA ARG A 223 -7.56 -15.46 0.83
C ARG A 223 -8.10 -16.77 0.23
N GLY A 224 -8.34 -17.77 1.08
CA GLY A 224 -8.79 -19.10 0.67
C GLY A 224 -7.68 -20.11 0.34
N SER A 225 -6.41 -19.72 0.34
CA SER A 225 -5.28 -20.66 0.15
C SER A 225 -5.12 -21.67 1.28
N GLY A 226 -5.66 -21.37 2.45
CA GLY A 226 -5.44 -22.13 3.68
C GLY A 226 -4.16 -21.76 4.43
N ASP A 227 -3.36 -20.84 3.90
CA ASP A 227 -2.22 -20.28 4.61
C ASP A 227 -2.70 -19.24 5.64
N GLY A 228 -2.29 -19.46 6.90
CA GLY A 228 -2.61 -18.58 8.02
C GLY A 228 -1.41 -17.80 8.55
N HIS A 229 -0.26 -17.87 7.87
CA HIS A 229 0.91 -17.08 8.24
C HIS A 229 0.66 -15.60 7.96
N LEU A 230 1.22 -14.76 8.83
CA LEU A 230 1.21 -13.32 8.66
C LEU A 230 2.62 -12.80 8.50
N ARG A 231 2.81 -11.82 7.63
CA ARG A 231 3.96 -10.94 7.67
C ARG A 231 3.66 -9.80 8.66
N LEU A 232 4.54 -9.62 9.65
CA LEU A 232 4.59 -8.39 10.43
C LEU A 232 5.22 -7.30 9.56
N VAL A 233 4.45 -6.25 9.26
CA VAL A 233 4.90 -5.14 8.39
C VAL A 233 5.26 -3.89 9.18
N HIS A 234 4.75 -3.75 10.40
CA HIS A 234 5.06 -2.65 11.31
C HIS A 234 4.89 -3.10 12.76
N ALA A 235 5.79 -2.64 13.63
CA ALA A 235 5.65 -2.72 15.08
C ALA A 235 6.18 -1.44 15.73
N PRO A 236 5.63 -1.00 16.87
CA PRO A 236 6.11 0.18 17.59
C PRO A 236 7.52 -0.06 18.12
N GLU A 237 8.37 0.95 18.09
CA GLU A 237 9.71 0.85 18.69
C GLU A 237 9.63 0.54 20.19
N GLY A 238 10.60 -0.21 20.71
CA GLY A 238 10.62 -0.67 22.09
C GLY A 238 9.68 -1.85 22.36
N SER A 239 8.79 -2.22 21.43
CA SER A 239 8.08 -3.50 21.49
C SER A 239 9.06 -4.67 21.33
N GLN A 240 8.71 -5.82 21.89
CA GLN A 240 9.45 -7.06 21.68
C GLN A 240 9.52 -7.42 20.19
N ALA A 241 8.45 -7.14 19.44
CA ALA A 241 8.34 -7.46 18.02
C ALA A 241 9.20 -6.55 17.13
N ALA A 242 9.51 -5.32 17.56
CA ALA A 242 10.33 -4.39 16.78
C ALA A 242 11.75 -4.92 16.56
N HIS A 243 12.34 -5.58 17.56
CA HIS A 243 13.67 -6.17 17.42
C HIS A 243 13.67 -7.29 16.37
N THR A 244 12.72 -8.22 16.44
CA THR A 244 12.57 -9.30 15.47
C THR A 244 12.29 -8.78 14.06
N LEU A 245 11.46 -7.73 13.94
CA LEU A 245 11.19 -7.09 12.67
C LEU A 245 12.47 -6.51 12.06
N ALA A 246 13.28 -5.80 12.87
CA ALA A 246 14.55 -5.22 12.45
C ALA A 246 15.59 -6.28 12.08
N GLU A 247 15.70 -7.37 12.83
CA GLU A 247 16.63 -8.48 12.52
C GLU A 247 16.27 -9.21 11.22
N ALA A 248 14.98 -9.52 11.04
CA ALA A 248 14.51 -10.15 9.81
C ALA A 248 14.80 -9.23 8.62
N GLN A 249 14.52 -7.94 8.79
CA GLN A 249 14.86 -6.93 7.82
C GLN A 249 16.37 -6.94 7.50
N ASP A 250 17.26 -6.95 8.51
CA ASP A 250 18.73 -6.88 8.33
C ASP A 250 19.29 -8.05 7.52
N GLN A 251 18.60 -9.19 7.59
CA GLN A 251 18.97 -10.40 6.86
C GLN A 251 18.35 -10.45 5.45
N GLY A 252 17.60 -9.42 5.05
CA GLY A 252 16.81 -9.45 3.82
C GLY A 252 15.70 -10.50 3.89
N LEU A 253 15.04 -10.63 5.04
CA LEU A 253 13.94 -11.56 5.28
C LEU A 253 12.65 -10.81 5.64
N MET A 254 11.54 -11.57 5.65
CA MET A 254 10.27 -11.10 6.17
C MET A 254 10.08 -11.62 7.59
N ALA A 255 9.63 -10.78 8.52
CA ALA A 255 9.20 -11.23 9.84
C ALA A 255 7.85 -11.95 9.72
N ILE A 256 7.87 -13.28 9.76
CA ILE A 256 6.67 -14.11 9.61
C ILE A 256 6.19 -14.62 10.97
N LEU A 257 4.93 -14.38 11.28
CA LEU A 257 4.24 -14.93 12.44
C LEU A 257 3.55 -16.24 12.07
N PRO A 258 3.64 -17.28 12.92
CA PRO A 258 3.04 -18.56 12.63
C PRO A 258 1.50 -18.50 12.75
N PRO A 259 0.77 -19.41 12.10
CA PRO A 259 -0.70 -19.38 12.02
C PRO A 259 -1.39 -19.64 13.37
N ASN A 260 -0.69 -20.21 14.36
CA ASN A 260 -1.19 -20.40 15.72
C ASN A 260 -0.83 -19.25 16.67
N SER A 261 -0.20 -18.17 16.19
CA SER A 261 0.05 -16.98 17.01
C SER A 261 -1.25 -16.25 17.36
N SER A 262 -1.27 -15.56 18.50
CA SER A 262 -2.42 -14.72 18.88
C SER A 262 -2.72 -13.66 17.83
N ALA A 263 -1.70 -13.10 17.19
CA ALA A 263 -1.84 -12.14 16.09
C ALA A 263 -2.51 -12.76 14.85
N ALA A 264 -2.10 -13.97 14.43
CA ALA A 264 -2.72 -14.67 13.31
C ALA A 264 -4.20 -14.99 13.59
N LEU A 265 -4.52 -15.47 14.80
CA LEU A 265 -5.89 -15.76 15.19
C LEU A 265 -6.77 -14.50 15.23
N GLN A 266 -6.22 -13.35 15.62
CA GLN A 266 -6.90 -12.05 15.56
C GLN A 266 -7.14 -11.61 14.12
N ALA A 267 -6.09 -11.57 13.29
CA ALA A 267 -6.15 -11.08 11.92
C ALA A 267 -7.16 -11.86 11.06
N PHE A 268 -7.19 -13.19 11.23
CA PHE A 268 -8.06 -14.09 10.49
C PHE A 268 -9.37 -14.43 11.23
N ALA A 269 -9.72 -13.74 12.31
CA ALA A 269 -10.88 -14.09 13.13
C ALA A 269 -12.20 -14.16 12.35
N GLY A 270 -12.37 -13.33 11.30
CA GLY A 270 -13.53 -13.35 10.42
C GLY A 270 -13.50 -14.46 9.34
N GLN A 271 -12.33 -15.07 9.13
CA GLN A 271 -12.09 -16.07 8.08
C GLN A 271 -12.05 -17.50 8.62
N ILE A 272 -11.87 -17.69 9.93
CA ILE A 272 -11.77 -19.01 10.57
C ILE A 272 -12.99 -19.35 11.43
N GLY A 273 -13.24 -20.64 11.61
CA GLY A 273 -14.31 -21.11 12.48
C GLY A 273 -14.07 -20.74 13.95
N PRO A 274 -15.13 -20.58 14.77
CA PRO A 274 -14.99 -20.33 16.21
C PRO A 274 -14.16 -21.42 16.90
N GLY A 275 -13.28 -21.01 17.84
CA GLY A 275 -12.49 -21.93 18.67
C GLY A 275 -11.31 -22.61 17.97
N ARG A 276 -10.97 -22.21 16.74
CA ARG A 276 -9.77 -22.68 16.04
C ARG A 276 -8.51 -22.25 16.79
N ARG A 277 -7.54 -23.17 16.89
CA ARG A 277 -6.20 -22.92 17.46
C ARG A 277 -5.15 -22.54 16.42
N SER A 278 -5.55 -22.47 15.15
CA SER A 278 -4.71 -22.08 14.03
C SER A 278 -5.55 -21.33 13.00
N ALA A 279 -4.96 -20.28 12.44
CA ALA A 279 -5.49 -19.52 11.33
C ALA A 279 -5.43 -20.29 9.99
N SER A 280 -4.59 -21.33 9.90
CA SER A 280 -4.51 -22.17 8.71
C SER A 280 -5.75 -23.05 8.55
N GLY A 281 -6.14 -23.28 7.30
CA GLY A 281 -7.25 -24.15 6.92
C GLY A 281 -8.29 -23.46 6.03
N PRO A 282 -9.37 -24.18 5.67
CA PRO A 282 -10.39 -23.64 4.79
C PRO A 282 -11.11 -22.45 5.43
N LEU A 283 -11.61 -21.54 4.59
CA LEU A 283 -12.46 -20.44 5.02
C LEU A 283 -13.69 -20.98 5.75
N ALA A 284 -14.06 -20.30 6.83
CA ALA A 284 -15.35 -20.54 7.46
C ALA A 284 -16.48 -20.25 6.44
N PRO A 285 -17.55 -21.05 6.44
CA PRO A 285 -18.72 -20.74 5.63
C PRO A 285 -19.25 -19.36 6.02
N HIS A 286 -19.46 -18.48 5.03
CA HIS A 286 -19.99 -17.14 5.26
C HIS A 286 -21.27 -17.25 6.09
N ARG A 287 -21.26 -16.67 7.30
CA ARG A 287 -22.50 -16.35 7.98
C ARG A 287 -23.14 -15.25 7.15
N SER A 288 -24.08 -15.60 6.29
CA SER A 288 -25.02 -14.62 5.77
C SER A 288 -25.61 -13.92 6.99
N HIS A 289 -25.38 -12.61 7.12
CA HIS A 289 -26.19 -11.83 8.03
C HIS A 289 -27.61 -11.92 7.51
N GLY A 290 -28.37 -12.88 8.05
CA GLY A 290 -29.77 -13.06 7.77
C GLY A 290 -30.44 -11.73 8.03
N ASN A 291 -30.96 -11.11 6.96
CA ASN A 291 -31.85 -9.98 7.05
C ASN A 291 -33.11 -10.49 7.76
N GLY A 292 -33.08 -10.45 9.08
CA GLY A 292 -34.21 -10.70 9.97
C GLY A 292 -35.21 -9.56 9.80
N ARG A 293 -35.90 -9.54 8.66
CA ARG A 293 -37.13 -8.79 8.46
C ARG A 293 -38.16 -9.43 9.40
N ASN A 294 -38.21 -8.92 10.62
CA ASN A 294 -39.32 -9.11 11.53
C ASN A 294 -40.56 -8.47 10.87
N SER A 295 -41.29 -9.23 10.06
CA SER A 295 -42.68 -8.94 9.75
C SER A 295 -43.51 -9.30 10.99
N ARG A 296 -43.65 -8.36 11.92
CA ARG A 296 -44.78 -8.38 12.86
C ARG A 296 -45.90 -7.52 12.29
N THR A 297 -46.92 -8.23 11.86
CA THR A 297 -48.34 -7.87 11.83
C THR A 297 -48.74 -6.58 12.57
N ARG A 298 -49.42 -5.69 11.83
CA ARG A 298 -50.76 -5.21 12.18
C ARG A 298 -51.59 -5.14 10.91
#